data_AF-G5AGU7-F1
#
_entry.id   AF-G5AGU7-F1
#
_cell.length_a   1.000
_cell.length_b   1.000
_cell.length_c   1.000
_cell.angle_alpha   90.00
_cell.angle_beta   90.00
_cell.angle_gamma   90.00
#
_symmetry.space_group_name_H-M   'P 1'
#
loop_
_entity.id
_entity.type
_entity.pdbx_description
1 polymer ?
#
loop_
_entity_poly.entity_id
_entity_poly.type
_entity_poly.pdbx_seq_one_letter_code
_entity_poly.pdbx_strand_id
1 'polypeptide(L)'
;MQPDPYTQLRVGDIMIFVTRSMQVNPPDMVSFWQAMARNSTAIGYGNVVALSDGAYLLGDPTLGSQVFIRDCYPELLDACMKLTRDEAECPRLVIFGNSGIGKTFFGLVLLLHLTRAHATVVYGCGESGQRFLFSPGLVVQGSDQDFLGVLDESTTSKLLPMQDGFIVSAKALTLMPMWSKDETMKCHALMYSGKVSAEKEEDCYRRWGGNARYVLHNATSTSHQVQLQIALVSVNLNSLVTACRRLNADDYHALHNLLHYRVTKCFQKECLGFASRYVQEEVYKRLYKQNKDKLLEFLAVVDDFGPDDVLRGLLRGTAVPS
;
A
#
# COMPACT_ATOMS: atom_id res chain seq x y z
N MET A 1 -24.13 -35.78 -14.81
CA MET A 1 -23.78 -34.36 -14.88
C MET A 1 -22.91 -34.16 -16.10
N GLN A 2 -23.41 -33.46 -17.12
CA GLN A 2 -22.57 -33.02 -18.23
C GLN A 2 -21.62 -31.92 -17.71
N PRO A 3 -20.35 -31.88 -18.14
CA PRO A 3 -19.50 -30.72 -17.85
C PRO A 3 -20.15 -29.48 -18.47
N ASP A 4 -20.17 -28.39 -17.70
CA ASP A 4 -20.73 -27.11 -18.15
C ASP A 4 -20.09 -26.67 -19.49
N PRO A 5 -20.84 -25.99 -20.39
CA PRO A 5 -20.30 -25.54 -21.65
C PRO A 5 -19.27 -24.42 -21.40
N TYR A 6 -17.99 -24.74 -21.56
CA TYR A 6 -16.90 -23.77 -21.53
C TYR A 6 -16.80 -23.07 -22.89
N THR A 7 -16.80 -21.74 -22.89
CA THR A 7 -16.38 -20.98 -24.08
C THR A 7 -14.88 -20.80 -24.02
N GLN A 8 -14.16 -21.27 -25.04
CA GLN A 8 -12.71 -21.09 -25.11
C GLN A 8 -12.39 -19.72 -25.70
N LEU A 9 -11.63 -18.91 -24.97
CA LEU A 9 -11.09 -17.64 -25.45
C LEU A 9 -9.57 -17.73 -25.52
N ARG A 10 -9.01 -17.33 -26.66
CA ARG A 10 -7.57 -17.20 -26.82
C ARG A 10 -7.14 -15.78 -26.50
N VAL A 11 -6.17 -15.65 -25.60
CA VAL A 11 -5.64 -14.37 -25.09
C VAL A 11 -4.14 -14.35 -25.32
N GLY A 12 -3.72 -13.81 -26.47
CA GLY A 12 -2.35 -14.00 -26.95
C GLY A 12 -2.04 -15.49 -27.15
N ASP A 13 -1.11 -16.01 -26.37
CA ASP A 13 -0.70 -17.42 -26.39
C ASP A 13 -1.41 -18.29 -25.34
N ILE A 14 -2.25 -17.69 -24.50
CA ILE A 14 -2.94 -18.36 -23.40
C ILE A 14 -4.34 -18.77 -23.83
N MET A 15 -4.76 -19.99 -23.49
CA MET A 15 -6.13 -20.47 -23.67
C MET A 15 -6.90 -20.37 -22.35
N ILE A 16 -7.96 -19.58 -22.34
CA ILE A 16 -8.82 -19.39 -21.16
C ILE A 16 -10.14 -20.10 -21.39
N PHE A 17 -10.54 -20.91 -20.42
CA PHE A 17 -11.87 -21.52 -20.38
C PHE A 17 -12.81 -20.60 -19.60
N VAL A 18 -13.70 -19.92 -20.31
CA VAL A 18 -14.70 -19.05 -19.70
C VAL A 18 -15.80 -19.90 -19.11
N THR A 19 -15.91 -19.85 -17.79
CA THR A 19 -16.97 -20.49 -17.01
C THR A 19 -18.22 -19.60 -16.98
N ARG A 20 -19.35 -20.16 -16.56
CA ARG A 20 -20.59 -19.37 -16.37
C ARG A 20 -20.49 -18.32 -15.26
N SER A 21 -19.55 -18.47 -14.33
CA SER A 21 -19.27 -17.51 -13.24
C SER A 21 -18.42 -16.32 -13.70
N MET A 22 -17.75 -16.43 -14.84
CA MET A 22 -16.94 -15.34 -15.38
C MET A 22 -17.79 -14.32 -16.17
N GLN A 23 -17.36 -13.07 -16.12
CA GLN A 23 -17.88 -12.00 -16.97
C GLN A 23 -16.81 -11.58 -17.98
N VAL A 24 -17.17 -11.60 -19.26
CA VAL A 24 -16.31 -11.15 -20.35
C VAL A 24 -16.67 -9.70 -20.69
N ASN A 25 -15.66 -8.85 -20.73
CA ASN A 25 -15.75 -7.42 -21.02
C ASN A 25 -16.77 -6.67 -20.16
N PRO A 26 -16.66 -6.74 -18.81
CA PRO A 26 -17.49 -5.90 -17.95
C PRO A 26 -17.26 -4.41 -18.30
N PRO A 27 -18.32 -3.63 -18.61
CA PRO A 27 -18.19 -2.31 -19.23
C PRO A 27 -17.28 -1.33 -18.49
N ASP A 28 -17.37 -1.30 -17.16
CA ASP A 28 -16.58 -0.39 -16.33
C ASP A 28 -15.09 -0.75 -16.33
N MET A 29 -14.75 -2.05 -16.34
CA MET A 29 -13.36 -2.50 -16.43
C MET A 29 -12.78 -2.27 -17.82
N VAL A 30 -13.59 -2.46 -18.87
CA VAL A 30 -13.18 -2.15 -20.25
C VAL A 30 -12.87 -0.66 -20.37
N SER A 31 -13.73 0.20 -19.81
CA SER A 31 -13.53 1.65 -19.78
C SER A 31 -12.24 2.02 -19.05
N PHE A 32 -12.02 1.46 -17.86
CA PHE A 32 -10.77 1.61 -17.09
C PHE A 32 -9.54 1.18 -17.91
N TRP A 33 -9.56 -0.03 -18.47
CA TRP A 33 -8.40 -0.59 -19.19
C TRP A 33 -8.07 0.19 -20.46
N GLN A 34 -9.09 0.61 -21.22
CA GLN A 34 -8.90 1.46 -22.40
C GLN A 34 -8.36 2.84 -22.03
N ALA A 35 -8.85 3.45 -20.95
CA ALA A 35 -8.32 4.73 -20.47
C ALA A 35 -6.85 4.61 -20.06
N MET A 36 -6.45 3.51 -19.41
CA MET A 36 -5.06 3.22 -19.07
C MET A 36 -4.18 3.05 -20.32
N ALA A 37 -4.67 2.32 -21.33
CA ALA A 37 -3.95 2.08 -22.58
C ALA A 37 -3.72 3.37 -23.39
N ARG A 38 -4.68 4.31 -23.36
CA ARG A 38 -4.57 5.61 -24.03
C ARG A 38 -3.72 6.62 -23.26
N ASN A 39 -3.50 6.39 -21.96
CA ASN A 39 -2.79 7.34 -21.13
C ASN A 39 -1.28 7.31 -21.39
N SER A 40 -0.70 8.45 -21.79
CA SER A 40 0.73 8.62 -22.10
C SER A 40 1.52 9.37 -21.01
N THR A 41 0.90 9.68 -19.87
CA THR A 41 1.54 10.42 -18.75
C THR A 41 2.82 9.72 -18.29
N ALA A 42 3.93 10.44 -18.24
CA ALA A 42 5.19 9.88 -17.75
C ALA A 42 5.05 9.44 -16.28
N ILE A 43 5.63 8.28 -15.94
CA ILE A 43 5.72 7.79 -14.54
C ILE A 43 6.89 8.52 -13.89
N GLY A 44 6.69 9.80 -13.58
CA GLY A 44 7.66 10.68 -12.94
C GLY A 44 7.03 11.40 -11.74
N TYR A 45 7.83 11.64 -10.70
CA TYR A 45 7.37 12.23 -9.46
C TYR A 45 6.58 13.53 -9.67
N GLY A 46 5.38 13.60 -9.07
CA GLY A 46 4.53 14.79 -9.11
C GLY A 46 3.61 14.86 -10.31
N ASN A 47 3.70 13.91 -11.25
CA ASN A 47 2.71 13.77 -12.30
C ASN A 47 1.41 13.18 -11.74
N VAL A 48 0.29 13.49 -12.39
CA VAL A 48 -1.01 12.89 -12.09
C VAL A 48 -1.49 12.14 -13.33
N VAL A 49 -1.65 10.83 -13.19
CA VAL A 49 -2.28 9.98 -14.21
C VAL A 49 -3.78 10.14 -14.04
N ALA A 50 -4.40 10.92 -14.93
CA ALA A 50 -5.85 11.05 -14.99
C ALA A 50 -6.44 10.12 -16.06
N LEU A 51 -7.46 9.34 -15.70
CA LEU A 51 -8.24 8.56 -16.65
C LEU A 51 -9.15 9.49 -17.46
N SER A 52 -9.27 9.20 -18.76
CA SER A 52 -10.20 9.90 -19.66
C SER A 52 -11.62 9.36 -19.54
N ASP A 53 -12.56 10.03 -20.23
CA ASP A 53 -13.87 9.47 -20.58
C ASP A 53 -14.76 9.09 -19.39
N GLY A 54 -14.56 9.72 -18.23
CA GLY A 54 -15.34 9.43 -17.01
C GLY A 54 -15.05 8.05 -16.40
N ALA A 55 -13.98 7.38 -16.86
CA ALA A 55 -13.57 6.10 -16.29
C ALA A 55 -13.05 6.25 -14.86
N TYR A 56 -13.36 5.26 -14.04
CA TYR A 56 -12.89 5.16 -12.66
C TYR A 56 -11.80 4.10 -12.54
N LEU A 57 -10.90 4.28 -11.57
CA LEU A 57 -9.82 3.34 -11.29
C LEU A 57 -10.45 2.01 -10.86
N LEU A 58 -10.11 0.92 -11.56
CA LEU A 58 -10.74 -0.40 -11.38
C LEU A 58 -12.27 -0.34 -11.45
N GLY A 59 -12.84 0.61 -12.23
CA GLY A 59 -14.27 0.87 -12.35
C GLY A 59 -15.00 1.23 -11.06
N ASP A 60 -14.28 1.56 -9.99
CA ASP A 60 -14.85 1.90 -8.70
C ASP A 60 -14.82 3.43 -8.48
N PRO A 61 -15.98 4.11 -8.46
CA PRO A 61 -16.05 5.55 -8.23
C PRO A 61 -15.41 6.01 -6.91
N THR A 62 -15.33 5.14 -5.91
CA THR A 62 -14.74 5.48 -4.60
C THR A 62 -13.22 5.62 -4.67
N LEU A 63 -12.55 4.94 -5.61
CA LEU A 63 -11.13 5.08 -5.88
C LEU A 63 -10.81 6.35 -6.69
N GLY A 64 -11.82 6.93 -7.33
CA GLY A 64 -11.69 8.11 -8.19
C GLY A 64 -11.10 7.76 -9.56
N SER A 65 -10.63 8.77 -10.28
CA SER A 65 -10.16 8.66 -11.67
C SER A 65 -8.72 9.16 -11.86
N GLN A 66 -7.99 9.40 -10.77
CA GLN A 66 -6.68 10.03 -10.80
C GLN A 66 -5.69 9.33 -9.86
N VAL A 67 -4.44 9.20 -10.30
CA VAL A 67 -3.34 8.63 -9.50
C VAL A 67 -2.17 9.62 -9.47
N PHE A 68 -1.79 10.08 -8.28
CA PHE A 68 -0.56 10.85 -8.08
C PHE A 68 0.66 9.94 -8.10
N ILE A 69 1.67 10.30 -8.89
CA ILE A 69 2.95 9.59 -8.93
C ILE A 69 3.85 10.10 -7.81
N ARG A 70 4.03 9.24 -6.79
CA ARG A 70 4.92 9.49 -5.65
C ARG A 70 6.38 9.54 -6.07
N ASP A 71 7.21 10.13 -5.22
CA ASP A 71 8.65 10.27 -5.43
C ASP A 71 9.32 8.88 -5.49
N CYS A 72 8.85 7.96 -4.65
CA CYS A 72 9.38 6.60 -4.62
C CYS A 72 8.92 5.70 -5.77
N TYR A 73 7.87 6.07 -6.52
CA TYR A 73 7.28 5.17 -7.52
C TYR A 73 8.20 4.85 -8.70
N PRO A 74 8.91 5.81 -9.33
CA PRO A 74 9.80 5.50 -10.45
C PRO A 74 10.92 4.55 -10.07
N GLU A 75 11.59 4.79 -8.94
CA GLU A 75 12.68 3.94 -8.45
C GLU A 75 12.17 2.56 -8.00
N LEU A 76 11.01 2.53 -7.33
CA LEU A 76 10.37 1.28 -6.93
C LEU A 76 9.98 0.44 -8.16
N LEU A 77 9.42 1.08 -9.19
CA LEU A 77 9.07 0.43 -10.45
C LEU A 77 10.31 -0.15 -11.14
N ASP A 78 11.40 0.60 -11.24
CA ASP A 78 12.66 0.12 -11.81
C ASP A 78 13.22 -1.07 -11.02
N ALA A 79 13.21 -1.01 -9.69
CA ALA A 79 13.62 -2.12 -8.83
C ALA A 79 12.75 -3.36 -9.06
N CYS A 80 11.43 -3.21 -9.15
CA CYS A 80 10.51 -4.30 -9.46
C CYS A 80 10.80 -4.92 -10.82
N MET A 81 11.05 -4.11 -11.86
CA MET A 81 11.31 -4.61 -13.22
C MET A 81 12.69 -5.28 -13.37
N LYS A 82 13.68 -4.91 -12.55
CA LYS A 82 14.97 -5.60 -12.49
C LYS A 82 14.81 -6.98 -11.86
N LEU A 83 14.12 -7.06 -10.73
CA LEU A 83 13.87 -8.31 -10.02
C LEU A 83 13.08 -9.31 -10.86
N THR A 84 12.23 -8.84 -11.79
CA THR A 84 11.46 -9.74 -12.66
C THR A 84 12.20 -10.23 -13.89
N ARG A 85 13.38 -9.69 -14.22
CA ARG A 85 14.19 -10.10 -15.38
C ARG A 85 15.21 -11.21 -15.08
N ASP A 86 15.59 -11.39 -13.82
CA ASP A 86 16.76 -12.18 -13.43
C ASP A 86 16.49 -13.65 -13.04
N GLU A 87 15.25 -14.16 -13.11
CA GLU A 87 14.98 -15.58 -12.77
C GLU A 87 14.39 -16.42 -13.92
N ALA A 88 15.01 -17.58 -14.14
CA ALA A 88 14.49 -18.68 -14.98
C ALA A 88 13.24 -19.36 -14.39
N GLU A 89 12.88 -19.04 -13.14
CA GLU A 89 11.63 -19.41 -12.48
C GLU A 89 10.84 -18.12 -12.25
N CYS A 90 9.56 -18.10 -12.64
CA CYS A 90 8.64 -16.95 -12.52
C CYS A 90 8.90 -16.09 -11.26
N PRO A 91 9.64 -14.96 -11.35
CA PRO A 91 9.95 -14.11 -10.20
C PRO A 91 8.70 -13.33 -9.86
N ARG A 92 8.16 -13.26 -8.66
CA ARG A 92 8.50 -13.48 -7.28
C ARG A 92 8.73 -12.20 -6.41
N LEU A 93 7.97 -11.12 -6.63
CA LEU A 93 7.99 -9.85 -5.87
C LEU A 93 6.77 -9.65 -4.93
N VAL A 94 7.02 -9.29 -3.65
CA VAL A 94 5.96 -8.83 -2.74
C VAL A 94 6.23 -7.42 -2.23
N ILE A 95 5.25 -6.52 -2.39
CA ILE A 95 5.34 -5.13 -1.94
C ILE A 95 4.58 -4.97 -0.64
N PHE A 96 5.27 -4.61 0.43
CA PHE A 96 4.70 -4.31 1.75
C PHE A 96 4.74 -2.81 2.03
N GLY A 97 4.05 -2.40 3.09
CA GLY A 97 4.13 -1.03 3.59
C GLY A 97 3.00 -0.74 4.56
N ASN A 98 3.11 0.37 5.27
CA ASN A 98 2.09 0.77 6.24
C ASN A 98 0.70 0.90 5.58
N SER A 99 -0.35 0.67 6.35
CA SER A 99 -1.73 0.82 5.85
C SER A 99 -1.97 2.26 5.42
N GLY A 100 -2.57 2.46 4.24
CA GLY A 100 -2.85 3.80 3.70
C GLY A 100 -1.71 4.48 2.96
N ILE A 101 -0.57 3.80 2.76
CA ILE A 101 0.61 4.44 2.15
C ILE A 101 0.61 4.54 0.62
N GLY A 102 -0.45 4.04 -0.03
CA GLY A 102 -0.60 4.08 -1.48
C GLY A 102 -0.09 2.84 -2.20
N LYS A 103 -0.08 1.69 -1.53
CA LYS A 103 0.19 0.39 -2.18
C LYS A 103 -0.74 0.20 -3.37
N THR A 104 -2.05 0.35 -3.16
CA THR A 104 -3.07 0.17 -4.21
C THR A 104 -2.78 1.00 -5.44
N PHE A 105 -2.44 2.28 -5.24
CA PHE A 105 -2.09 3.20 -6.30
C PHE A 105 -0.78 2.83 -7.01
N PHE A 106 0.21 2.26 -6.30
CA PHE A 106 1.40 1.71 -6.96
C PHE A 106 1.06 0.51 -7.84
N GLY A 107 0.16 -0.37 -7.40
CA GLY A 107 -0.38 -1.45 -8.24
C GLY A 107 -1.00 -0.95 -9.55
N LEU A 108 -1.70 0.20 -9.50
CA LEU A 108 -2.23 0.85 -10.69
C LEU A 108 -1.12 1.42 -11.59
N VAL A 109 -0.03 1.93 -11.02
CA VAL A 109 1.16 2.36 -11.78
C VAL A 109 1.85 1.17 -12.45
N LEU A 110 1.95 0.03 -11.77
CA LEU A 110 2.42 -1.23 -12.37
C LEU A 110 1.53 -1.66 -13.53
N LEU A 111 0.20 -1.63 -13.34
CA LEU A 111 -0.74 -1.90 -14.42
C LEU A 111 -0.51 -0.96 -15.60
N LEU A 112 -0.39 0.35 -15.38
CA LEU A 112 -0.13 1.34 -16.44
C LEU A 112 1.13 1.00 -17.25
N HIS A 113 2.21 0.63 -16.58
CA HIS A 113 3.45 0.21 -17.24
C HIS A 113 3.23 -1.04 -18.09
N LEU A 114 2.58 -2.07 -17.55
CA LEU A 114 2.32 -3.33 -18.23
C LEU A 114 1.33 -3.18 -19.40
N THR A 115 0.32 -2.32 -19.27
CA THR A 115 -0.60 -1.97 -20.36
C THR A 115 0.13 -1.37 -21.55
N ARG A 116 1.07 -0.44 -21.29
CA ARG A 116 1.89 0.19 -22.34
C ARG A 116 2.84 -0.80 -23.02
N ALA A 117 3.23 -1.86 -22.31
CA ALA A 117 4.00 -2.97 -22.87
C ALA A 117 3.12 -4.01 -23.59
N HIS A 118 1.81 -3.78 -23.71
CA HIS A 118 0.82 -4.72 -24.26
C HIS A 118 0.83 -6.10 -23.56
N ALA A 119 1.20 -6.15 -22.29
CA ALA A 119 1.27 -7.39 -21.52
C ALA A 119 -0.13 -7.88 -21.10
N THR A 120 -0.25 -9.20 -20.94
CA THR A 120 -1.40 -9.84 -20.29
C THR A 120 -1.15 -9.93 -18.79
N VAL A 121 -2.10 -9.44 -18.00
CA VAL A 121 -1.95 -9.30 -16.55
C VAL A 121 -3.17 -9.85 -15.84
N VAL A 122 -2.96 -10.68 -14.82
CA VAL A 122 -4.02 -11.08 -13.89
C VAL A 122 -3.90 -10.25 -12.62
N TYR A 123 -4.87 -9.37 -12.40
CA TYR A 123 -4.98 -8.49 -11.26
C TYR A 123 -6.02 -9.04 -10.27
N GLY A 124 -5.69 -9.13 -8.99
CA GLY A 124 -6.64 -9.49 -7.94
C GLY A 124 -7.29 -8.30 -7.25
N CYS A 125 -8.37 -8.55 -6.52
CA CYS A 125 -8.82 -7.69 -5.45
C CYS A 125 -8.80 -8.51 -4.16
N GLY A 126 -7.89 -8.16 -3.24
CA GLY A 126 -7.53 -9.02 -2.09
C GLY A 126 -8.67 -9.32 -1.13
N GLU A 127 -9.66 -8.43 -1.01
CA GLU A 127 -10.75 -8.59 -0.04
C GLU A 127 -11.96 -9.32 -0.60
N SER A 128 -12.17 -9.32 -1.92
CA SER A 128 -13.34 -9.92 -2.56
C SER A 128 -13.08 -11.30 -3.17
N GLY A 129 -11.81 -11.73 -3.27
CA GLY A 129 -11.42 -12.94 -4.00
C GLY A 129 -11.67 -12.84 -5.51
N GLN A 130 -11.94 -11.62 -6.01
CA GLN A 130 -12.16 -11.36 -7.43
C GLN A 130 -10.82 -11.20 -8.14
N ARG A 131 -10.79 -11.66 -9.38
CA ARG A 131 -9.67 -11.59 -10.30
C ARG A 131 -10.13 -10.97 -11.61
N PHE A 132 -9.24 -10.19 -12.20
CA PHE A 132 -9.42 -9.52 -13.47
C PHE A 132 -8.23 -9.88 -14.34
N LEU A 133 -8.47 -10.50 -15.49
CA LEU A 133 -7.48 -10.59 -16.54
C LEU A 133 -7.63 -9.41 -17.47
N PHE A 134 -6.53 -8.71 -17.67
CA PHE A 134 -6.39 -7.60 -18.59
C PHE A 134 -5.46 -8.02 -19.72
N SER A 135 -5.95 -7.90 -20.95
CA SER A 135 -5.20 -8.15 -22.18
C SER A 135 -5.57 -7.08 -23.22
N PRO A 136 -4.73 -6.81 -24.24
CA PRO A 136 -5.16 -5.99 -25.36
C PRO A 136 -6.51 -6.46 -25.94
N GLY A 137 -7.52 -5.59 -25.87
CA GLY A 137 -8.87 -5.85 -26.41
C GLY A 137 -9.77 -6.80 -25.61
N LEU A 138 -9.32 -7.33 -24.46
CA LEU A 138 -10.10 -8.26 -23.66
C LEU A 138 -9.92 -8.00 -22.17
N VAL A 139 -11.04 -7.97 -21.46
CA VAL A 139 -11.08 -8.00 -20.00
C VAL A 139 -11.94 -9.16 -19.55
N VAL A 140 -11.47 -9.97 -18.61
CA VAL A 140 -12.26 -11.06 -18.01
C VAL A 140 -12.26 -10.91 -16.50
N GLN A 141 -13.44 -10.95 -15.89
CA GLN A 141 -13.63 -10.94 -14.45
C GLN A 141 -14.11 -12.31 -13.96
N GLY A 142 -13.61 -12.76 -12.82
CA GLY A 142 -13.99 -14.03 -12.20
C GLY A 142 -13.49 -14.14 -10.76
N SER A 143 -13.61 -15.32 -10.17
CA SER A 143 -13.12 -15.65 -8.82
C SER A 143 -11.71 -16.26 -8.84
N ASP A 144 -11.11 -16.48 -7.67
CA ASP A 144 -9.86 -17.24 -7.55
C ASP A 144 -9.89 -18.62 -8.21
N GLN A 145 -11.03 -19.34 -8.10
CA GLN A 145 -11.19 -20.68 -8.68
C GLN A 145 -11.23 -20.64 -10.21
N ASP A 146 -11.85 -19.61 -10.76
CA ASP A 146 -11.98 -19.39 -12.20
C ASP A 146 -10.60 -19.21 -12.88
N PHE A 147 -9.62 -18.68 -12.15
CA PHE A 147 -8.30 -18.36 -12.70
C PHE A 147 -7.20 -19.38 -12.39
N LEU A 148 -7.48 -20.50 -11.69
CA LEU A 148 -6.45 -21.50 -11.34
C LEU A 148 -5.63 -21.96 -12.54
N GLY A 149 -6.28 -22.31 -13.66
CA GLY A 149 -5.58 -22.77 -14.87
C GLY A 149 -4.71 -21.69 -15.54
N VAL A 150 -5.15 -20.42 -15.50
CA VAL A 150 -4.37 -19.29 -16.04
C VAL A 150 -3.21 -18.92 -15.13
N LEU A 151 -3.38 -19.12 -13.82
CA LEU A 151 -2.35 -18.87 -12.83
C LEU A 151 -1.25 -19.94 -12.88
N ASP A 152 -1.52 -21.16 -13.30
CA ASP A 152 -0.48 -22.20 -13.43
C ASP A 152 0.41 -22.03 -14.68
N GLU A 153 0.03 -21.17 -15.64
CA GLU A 153 0.81 -20.88 -16.83
C GLU A 153 1.90 -19.80 -16.59
N SER A 154 3.13 -20.08 -17.06
CA SER A 154 4.37 -19.35 -16.73
C SER A 154 4.54 -17.99 -17.43
N THR A 155 3.64 -17.62 -18.36
CA THR A 155 3.75 -16.40 -19.18
C THR A 155 2.91 -15.22 -18.67
N THR A 156 2.09 -15.41 -17.62
CA THR A 156 1.19 -14.37 -17.09
C THR A 156 1.82 -13.61 -15.92
N SER A 157 1.89 -12.27 -16.04
CA SER A 157 2.26 -11.41 -14.90
C SER A 157 1.10 -11.34 -13.90
N LYS A 158 1.35 -11.77 -12.65
CA LYS A 158 0.34 -11.80 -11.57
C LYS A 158 0.47 -10.56 -10.71
N LEU A 159 -0.62 -9.86 -10.41
CA LEU A 159 -0.67 -8.75 -9.45
C LEU A 159 -1.80 -9.01 -8.45
N LEU A 160 -1.50 -9.54 -7.28
CA LEU A 160 -2.51 -9.81 -6.25
C LEU A 160 -2.38 -8.79 -5.12
N PRO A 161 -3.21 -7.74 -5.03
CA PRO A 161 -3.30 -6.96 -3.81
C PRO A 161 -3.80 -7.84 -2.67
N MET A 162 -3.18 -7.71 -1.51
CA MET A 162 -3.59 -8.21 -0.19
C MET A 162 -3.87 -6.99 0.70
N GLN A 163 -4.57 -7.20 1.82
CA GLN A 163 -4.80 -6.17 2.84
C GLN A 163 -3.51 -5.40 3.23
N ASP A 164 -2.34 -6.06 3.17
CA ASP A 164 -1.05 -5.48 3.52
C ASP A 164 0.03 -5.49 2.42
N GLY A 165 -0.27 -5.91 1.19
CA GLY A 165 0.75 -5.92 0.12
C GLY A 165 0.30 -6.20 -1.32
N PHE A 166 1.23 -6.31 -2.27
CA PHE A 166 1.00 -6.85 -3.63
C PHE A 166 1.84 -8.10 -3.82
N ILE A 167 1.27 -9.22 -4.29
CA ILE A 167 2.03 -10.40 -4.71
C ILE A 167 2.13 -10.42 -6.24
N VAL A 168 3.35 -10.33 -6.74
CA VAL A 168 3.81 -10.83 -8.04
C VAL A 168 4.67 -12.05 -7.74
N SER A 169 4.14 -13.10 -7.10
CA SER A 169 4.86 -14.31 -6.61
C SER A 169 5.96 -13.93 -5.54
N ALA A 170 6.74 -14.79 -4.86
CA ALA A 170 7.64 -14.45 -3.69
C ALA A 170 9.17 -14.85 -3.64
N LYS A 171 10.08 -13.86 -3.53
CA LYS A 171 11.54 -13.97 -3.19
C LYS A 171 12.13 -12.65 -2.69
N ALA A 172 11.63 -11.48 -3.14
CA ALA A 172 12.10 -10.17 -2.68
C ALA A 172 11.00 -9.37 -1.95
N LEU A 173 11.26 -9.04 -0.68
CA LEU A 173 10.41 -8.19 0.16
C LEU A 173 10.77 -6.72 -0.09
N THR A 174 9.83 -5.94 -0.64
CA THR A 174 10.05 -4.52 -0.92
C THR A 174 9.09 -3.68 -0.10
N LEU A 175 9.58 -2.80 0.76
CA LEU A 175 8.76 -1.95 1.63
C LEU A 175 8.61 -0.55 1.02
N MET A 176 7.38 -0.06 0.93
CA MET A 176 7.11 1.31 0.50
C MET A 176 7.39 2.31 1.63
N PRO A 177 8.16 3.39 1.36
CA PRO A 177 8.43 4.41 2.36
C PRO A 177 7.17 5.25 2.66
N MET A 178 7.21 5.90 3.82
CA MET A 178 6.19 6.89 4.20
C MET A 178 6.22 8.11 3.27
N TRP A 179 5.13 8.88 3.21
CA TRP A 179 5.15 10.10 2.41
C TRP A 179 5.99 11.19 3.06
N SER A 180 6.85 11.85 2.28
CA SER A 180 7.51 13.06 2.72
C SER A 180 6.51 14.22 2.80
N LYS A 181 6.87 15.29 3.53
CA LYS A 181 6.03 16.49 3.61
C LYS A 181 5.86 17.14 2.24
N ASP A 182 6.94 17.20 1.46
CA ASP A 182 6.89 17.76 0.10
C ASP A 182 5.99 16.93 -0.83
N GLU A 183 6.00 15.60 -0.69
CA GLU A 183 5.07 14.72 -1.41
C GLU A 183 3.61 14.99 -1.04
N THR A 184 3.29 15.14 0.26
CA THR A 184 1.90 15.39 0.68
C THR A 184 1.42 16.77 0.22
N MET A 185 2.25 17.80 0.37
CA MET A 185 1.93 19.15 -0.09
C MET A 185 1.71 19.22 -1.60
N LYS A 186 2.57 18.57 -2.40
CA LYS A 186 2.44 18.55 -3.87
C LYS A 186 1.18 17.80 -4.31
N CYS A 187 0.91 16.65 -3.73
CA CYS A 187 -0.32 15.90 -4.00
C CYS A 187 -1.56 16.67 -3.56
N HIS A 188 -1.50 17.34 -2.41
CA HIS A 188 -2.57 18.19 -1.91
C HIS A 188 -2.91 19.29 -2.91
N ALA A 189 -1.92 20.06 -3.35
CA ALA A 189 -2.11 21.15 -4.30
C ALA A 189 -2.79 20.68 -5.60
N LEU A 190 -2.41 19.50 -6.10
CA LEU A 190 -2.89 18.96 -7.37
C LEU A 190 -4.24 18.24 -7.28
N MET A 191 -4.55 17.56 -6.17
CA MET A 191 -5.69 16.64 -6.09
C MET A 191 -6.66 16.92 -4.93
N TYR A 192 -6.25 17.65 -3.90
CA TYR A 192 -7.03 17.84 -2.66
C TYR A 192 -7.25 19.31 -2.26
N SER A 193 -6.73 20.28 -3.00
CA SER A 193 -6.83 21.72 -2.68
C SER A 193 -8.26 22.23 -2.53
N GLY A 194 -9.22 21.67 -3.28
CA GLY A 194 -10.65 21.97 -3.14
C GLY A 194 -11.39 21.15 -2.06
N LYS A 195 -10.75 20.16 -1.44
CA LYS A 195 -11.36 19.20 -0.50
C LYS A 195 -10.85 19.34 0.93
N VAL A 196 -9.60 19.75 1.09
CA VAL A 196 -8.90 19.86 2.37
C VAL A 196 -8.18 21.21 2.37
N SER A 197 -8.28 22.00 3.46
CA SER A 197 -7.49 23.22 3.57
C SER A 197 -6.02 22.91 3.83
N ALA A 198 -5.11 23.80 3.43
CA ALA A 198 -3.67 23.63 3.69
C ALA A 198 -3.38 23.51 5.20
N GLU A 199 -4.07 24.28 6.04
CA GLU A 199 -3.96 24.19 7.51
C GLU A 199 -4.37 22.81 8.04
N LYS A 200 -5.41 22.19 7.45
CA LYS A 200 -5.89 20.88 7.87
C LYS A 200 -4.92 19.77 7.45
N GLU A 201 -4.35 19.89 6.26
CA GLU A 201 -3.30 18.98 5.78
C GLU A 201 -2.07 19.04 6.69
N GLU A 202 -1.59 20.24 7.01
CA GLU A 202 -0.45 20.45 7.92
C GLU A 202 -0.72 19.87 9.32
N ASP A 203 -1.89 20.12 9.91
CA ASP A 203 -2.26 19.55 11.21
C ASP A 203 -2.35 18.02 11.16
N CYS A 204 -2.92 17.46 10.10
CA CYS A 204 -2.97 16.02 9.93
C CYS A 204 -1.56 15.43 9.73
N TYR A 205 -0.68 16.05 8.95
CA TYR A 205 0.71 15.61 8.77
C TYR A 205 1.47 15.65 10.09
N ARG A 206 1.31 16.72 10.88
CA ARG A 206 1.90 16.83 12.21
C ARG A 206 1.49 15.68 13.14
N ARG A 207 0.23 15.24 13.07
CA ARG A 207 -0.32 14.16 13.93
C ARG A 207 0.02 12.77 13.40
N TRP A 208 -0.24 12.51 12.13
CA TRP A 208 -0.16 11.18 11.51
C TRP A 208 1.16 10.91 10.78
N GLY A 209 2.04 11.91 10.67
CA GLY A 209 3.23 11.86 9.82
C GLY A 209 2.87 11.68 8.36
N GLY A 210 3.68 10.93 7.62
CA GLY A 210 3.51 10.69 6.19
C GLY A 210 2.38 9.72 5.80
N ASN A 211 1.40 9.44 6.66
CA ASN A 211 0.31 8.52 6.31
C ASN A 211 -0.75 9.24 5.46
N ALA A 212 -0.56 9.20 4.13
CA ALA A 212 -1.40 9.93 3.18
C ALA A 212 -2.90 9.64 3.30
N ARG A 213 -3.31 8.44 3.74
CA ARG A 213 -4.73 8.14 3.98
C ARG A 213 -5.32 9.10 5.01
N TYR A 214 -4.65 9.36 6.13
CA TYR A 214 -5.15 10.25 7.17
C TYR A 214 -4.80 11.72 6.95
N VAL A 215 -3.72 11.99 6.20
CA VAL A 215 -3.30 13.35 5.85
C VAL A 215 -4.15 13.97 4.73
N LEU A 216 -4.58 13.18 3.76
CA LEU A 216 -5.28 13.67 2.57
C LEU A 216 -6.71 13.11 2.49
N HIS A 217 -6.87 11.80 2.27
CA HIS A 217 -8.18 11.20 1.97
C HIS A 217 -9.18 11.32 3.13
N ASN A 218 -8.73 11.01 4.35
CA ASN A 218 -9.53 11.03 5.57
C ASN A 218 -9.28 12.29 6.42
N ALA A 219 -8.69 13.34 5.86
CA ALA A 219 -8.31 14.54 6.62
C ALA A 219 -9.52 15.19 7.30
N THR A 220 -10.66 15.25 6.62
CA THR A 220 -11.91 15.85 7.09
C THR A 220 -12.83 14.85 7.80
N SER A 221 -12.49 13.56 7.81
CA SER A 221 -13.33 12.52 8.38
C SER A 221 -13.13 12.37 9.89
N THR A 222 -14.03 12.91 10.70
CA THR A 222 -13.96 12.85 12.17
C THR A 222 -13.81 11.43 12.71
N SER A 223 -14.58 10.46 12.19
CA SER A 223 -14.55 9.05 12.60
C SER A 223 -13.15 8.41 12.43
N HIS A 224 -12.52 8.65 11.28
CA HIS A 224 -11.15 8.18 11.00
C HIS A 224 -10.11 8.94 11.81
N GLN A 225 -10.28 10.26 11.98
CA GLN A 225 -9.32 11.08 12.75
C GLN A 225 -9.28 10.68 14.24
N VAL A 226 -10.41 10.24 14.82
CA VAL A 226 -10.49 9.76 16.21
C VAL A 226 -9.71 8.48 16.44
N GLN A 227 -9.40 7.69 15.41
CA GLN A 227 -8.66 6.43 15.55
C GLN A 227 -7.26 6.63 16.16
N LEU A 228 -6.61 7.79 15.92
CA LEU A 228 -5.34 8.10 16.57
C LEU A 228 -5.50 8.23 18.07
N GLN A 229 -6.57 8.92 18.51
CA GLN A 229 -6.84 9.10 19.94
C GLN A 229 -7.16 7.77 20.63
N ILE A 230 -7.93 6.90 19.96
CA ILE A 230 -8.22 5.55 20.47
C ILE A 230 -6.93 4.74 20.65
N ALA A 231 -6.01 4.82 19.67
CA ALA A 231 -4.72 4.16 19.76
C ALA A 231 -3.86 4.73 20.91
N LEU A 232 -3.79 6.05 21.07
CA LEU A 232 -3.07 6.71 22.15
C LEU A 232 -3.62 6.39 23.55
N VAL A 233 -4.94 6.19 23.69
CA VAL A 233 -5.54 5.85 24.99
C VAL A 233 -5.27 4.41 25.38
N SER A 234 -5.28 3.49 24.40
CA SER A 234 -5.13 2.04 24.61
C SER A 234 -3.68 1.57 24.73
N VAL A 235 -2.71 2.37 24.28
CA VAL A 235 -1.28 2.01 24.33
C VAL A 235 -0.78 1.83 25.77
N ASN A 236 0.10 0.83 25.96
CA ASN A 236 0.87 0.60 27.18
C ASN A 236 2.25 0.05 26.82
N LEU A 237 3.18 0.08 27.79
CA LEU A 237 4.59 -0.27 27.55
C LEU A 237 4.75 -1.73 27.09
N ASN A 238 4.03 -2.68 27.67
CA ASN A 238 4.13 -4.09 27.31
C ASN A 238 3.68 -4.33 25.86
N SER A 239 2.60 -3.67 25.42
CA SER A 239 2.13 -3.77 24.04
C SER A 239 3.17 -3.22 23.05
N LEU A 240 3.83 -2.10 23.36
CA LEU A 240 4.89 -1.54 22.51
C LEU A 240 6.12 -2.45 22.44
N VAL A 241 6.58 -2.96 23.58
CA VAL A 241 7.69 -3.92 23.66
C VAL A 241 7.36 -5.18 22.84
N THR A 242 6.14 -5.71 23.00
CA THR A 242 5.71 -6.90 22.26
C THR A 242 5.69 -6.65 20.76
N ALA A 243 5.19 -5.49 20.31
CA ALA A 243 5.17 -5.14 18.89
C ALA A 243 6.56 -4.85 18.29
N CYS A 244 7.52 -4.38 19.09
CA CYS A 244 8.90 -4.21 18.62
C CYS A 244 9.64 -5.57 18.55
N ARG A 245 9.35 -6.49 19.49
CA ARG A 245 9.93 -7.85 19.53
C ARG A 245 9.35 -8.76 18.46
N ARG A 246 8.02 -8.71 18.25
CA ARG A 246 7.35 -9.44 17.16
C ARG A 246 7.49 -8.61 15.90
N LEU A 247 8.46 -8.97 15.07
CA LEU A 247 8.82 -8.25 13.83
C LEU A 247 7.68 -8.12 12.80
N ASN A 248 6.53 -8.77 13.03
CA ASN A 248 5.32 -8.69 12.24
C ASN A 248 4.25 -7.91 13.03
N ALA A 249 4.02 -6.66 12.62
CA ALA A 249 3.08 -5.73 13.26
C ALA A 249 1.59 -6.16 13.13
N ASP A 250 1.31 -7.25 12.40
CA ASP A 250 -0.03 -7.70 12.01
C ASP A 250 -0.91 -8.06 13.23
N ASP A 251 -0.31 -8.45 14.36
CA ASP A 251 -1.04 -8.79 15.59
C ASP A 251 -1.62 -7.57 16.34
N TYR A 252 -1.23 -6.35 15.98
CA TYR A 252 -1.56 -5.14 16.74
C TYR A 252 -2.10 -4.02 15.86
N HIS A 253 -3.32 -4.19 15.35
CA HIS A 253 -4.00 -3.21 14.51
C HIS A 253 -3.99 -1.78 15.08
N ALA A 254 -4.12 -1.62 16.40
CA ALA A 254 -4.08 -0.30 17.05
C ALA A 254 -2.70 0.38 17.00
N LEU A 255 -1.61 -0.40 16.90
CA LEU A 255 -0.25 0.13 16.87
C LEU A 255 0.20 0.57 15.48
N HIS A 256 -0.44 0.13 14.39
CA HIS A 256 -0.13 0.64 13.05
C HIS A 256 -0.39 2.16 12.91
N ASN A 257 -1.27 2.72 13.74
CA ASN A 257 -1.50 4.17 13.78
C ASN A 257 -0.39 4.92 14.54
N LEU A 258 0.37 4.22 15.38
CA LEU A 258 1.40 4.81 16.23
C LEU A 258 2.82 4.53 15.73
N LEU A 259 3.06 3.35 15.16
CA LEU A 259 4.35 2.86 14.72
C LEU A 259 4.31 2.61 13.21
N HIS A 260 5.30 3.16 12.51
CA HIS A 260 5.49 3.00 11.08
C HIS A 260 6.86 2.38 10.78
N TYR A 261 6.92 1.55 9.75
CA TYR A 261 8.21 1.11 9.19
C TYR A 261 9.00 2.28 8.60
N ARG A 262 10.27 2.38 8.99
CA ARG A 262 11.28 3.15 8.28
C ARG A 262 11.98 2.25 7.28
N VAL A 263 12.24 2.82 6.12
CA VAL A 263 12.67 2.07 4.95
C VAL A 263 13.94 2.74 4.41
N THR A 264 14.92 1.91 4.05
CA THR A 264 16.14 2.37 3.39
C THR A 264 15.85 2.82 1.95
N LYS A 265 16.82 3.49 1.32
CA LYS A 265 16.73 3.86 -0.11
C LYS A 265 16.57 2.64 -1.05
N CYS A 266 16.97 1.45 -0.60
CA CYS A 266 16.83 0.21 -1.35
C CYS A 266 15.50 -0.51 -1.05
N PHE A 267 14.52 0.19 -0.46
CA PHE A 267 13.21 -0.36 -0.11
C PHE A 267 13.25 -1.53 0.89
N GLN A 268 14.28 -1.58 1.74
CA GLN A 268 14.41 -2.59 2.79
C GLN A 268 13.99 -2.02 4.15
N LYS A 269 13.51 -2.90 5.04
CA LYS A 269 13.16 -2.51 6.42
C LYS A 269 14.43 -2.04 7.12
N GLU A 270 14.41 -0.82 7.63
CA GLU A 270 15.49 -0.29 8.45
C GLU A 270 15.17 -0.52 9.93
N CYS A 271 14.08 0.11 10.41
CA CYS A 271 13.62 0.00 11.79
C CYS A 271 12.13 0.37 11.90
N LEU A 272 11.57 0.24 13.11
CA LEU A 272 10.29 0.85 13.45
C LEU A 272 10.52 2.24 14.04
N GLY A 273 9.60 3.17 13.77
CA GLY A 273 9.59 4.48 14.40
C GLY A 273 8.18 4.96 14.67
N PHE A 274 8.01 5.92 15.58
CA PHE A 274 6.70 6.54 15.76
C PHE A 274 6.25 7.28 14.51
N ALA A 275 4.93 7.33 14.31
CA ALA A 275 4.29 7.93 13.15
C ALA A 275 4.69 9.40 12.97
N SER A 276 4.81 10.13 14.08
CA SER A 276 5.22 11.53 14.13
C SER A 276 5.86 11.84 15.49
N ARG A 277 6.54 13.00 15.57
CA ARG A 277 7.02 13.53 16.85
C ARG A 277 5.88 13.76 17.84
N TYR A 278 4.73 14.23 17.37
CA TYR A 278 3.53 14.39 18.20
C TYR A 278 3.12 13.06 18.85
N VAL A 279 3.06 11.98 18.07
CA VAL A 279 2.71 10.66 18.59
C VAL A 279 3.73 10.17 19.61
N GLN A 280 5.02 10.36 19.32
CA GLN A 280 6.10 9.99 20.24
C GLN A 280 5.94 10.69 21.61
N GLU A 281 5.68 12.01 21.62
CA GLU A 281 5.49 12.81 22.83
C GLU A 281 4.23 12.38 23.61
N GLU A 282 3.11 12.16 22.92
CA GLU A 282 1.85 11.75 23.55
C GLU A 282 1.92 10.32 24.12
N VAL A 283 2.59 9.40 23.42
CA VAL A 283 2.86 8.05 23.93
C VAL A 283 3.72 8.14 25.18
N TYR A 284 4.80 8.92 25.18
CA TYR A 284 5.66 9.08 26.35
C TYR A 284 4.87 9.61 27.55
N LYS A 285 4.10 10.70 27.39
CA LYS A 285 3.25 11.28 28.45
C LYS A 285 2.27 10.24 28.99
N ARG A 286 1.65 9.46 28.11
CA ARG A 286 0.70 8.40 28.48
C ARG A 286 1.37 7.32 29.33
N LEU A 287 2.52 6.81 28.89
CA LEU A 287 3.27 5.78 29.63
C LEU A 287 3.75 6.29 30.99
N TYR A 288 4.27 7.53 31.03
CA TYR A 288 4.70 8.17 32.26
C TYR A 288 3.56 8.31 33.28
N LYS A 289 2.36 8.69 32.81
CA LYS A 289 1.15 8.77 33.65
C LYS A 289 0.64 7.39 34.09
N GLN A 290 0.80 6.35 33.27
CA GLN A 290 0.37 4.99 33.61
C GLN A 290 1.24 4.37 34.70
N ASN A 291 2.56 4.41 34.52
CA ASN A 291 3.51 3.83 35.46
C ASN A 291 4.91 4.44 35.23
N LYS A 292 5.19 5.53 35.94
CA LYS A 292 6.45 6.26 35.88
C LYS A 292 7.65 5.37 36.18
N ASP A 293 7.60 4.63 37.28
CA ASP A 293 8.75 3.87 37.77
C ASP A 293 9.13 2.77 36.77
N LYS A 294 8.14 2.05 36.25
CA LYS A 294 8.36 1.03 35.22
C LYS A 294 8.92 1.61 33.93
N LEU A 295 8.47 2.80 33.52
CA LEU A 295 9.02 3.48 32.34
C LEU A 295 10.49 3.87 32.56
N LEU A 296 10.80 4.47 33.70
CA LEU A 296 12.17 4.89 34.02
C LEU A 296 13.12 3.69 34.15
N GLU A 297 12.67 2.61 34.79
CA GLU A 297 13.43 1.35 34.88
C GLU A 297 13.71 0.78 33.47
N PHE A 298 12.70 0.75 32.60
CA PHE A 298 12.87 0.31 31.21
C PHE A 298 13.88 1.18 30.43
N LEU A 299 13.86 2.49 30.65
CA LEU A 299 14.75 3.45 30.00
C LEU A 299 16.16 3.48 30.60
N ALA A 300 16.35 3.02 31.83
CA ALA A 300 17.65 3.02 32.52
C ALA A 300 18.61 1.92 32.02
N VAL A 301 18.12 0.92 31.28
CA VAL A 301 18.96 -0.13 30.68
C VAL A 301 19.81 0.47 29.56
N VAL A 302 21.14 0.43 29.69
CA VAL A 302 22.07 1.11 28.75
C VAL A 302 22.67 0.17 27.70
N ASP A 303 22.69 -1.15 27.91
CA ASP A 303 23.52 -2.07 27.10
C ASP A 303 22.83 -3.41 26.76
N ASP A 304 21.66 -3.40 26.13
CA ASP A 304 20.97 -4.63 25.74
C ASP A 304 20.66 -4.66 24.25
N PHE A 305 21.66 -5.05 23.43
CA PHE A 305 21.56 -5.16 21.97
C PHE A 305 20.39 -6.07 21.55
N GLY A 306 19.21 -5.48 21.42
CA GLY A 306 17.96 -6.19 21.20
C GLY A 306 16.84 -5.31 20.66
N PRO A 307 15.69 -5.90 20.29
CA PRO A 307 14.53 -5.17 19.74
C PRO A 307 13.98 -4.08 20.67
N ASP A 308 14.26 -4.18 21.97
CA ASP A 308 13.87 -3.20 22.97
C ASP A 308 14.69 -1.90 22.89
N ASP A 309 15.94 -1.96 22.41
CA ASP A 309 16.80 -0.77 22.28
C ASP A 309 16.27 0.21 21.24
N VAL A 310 15.64 -0.29 20.17
CA VAL A 310 14.95 0.56 19.20
C VAL A 310 13.86 1.36 19.91
N LEU A 311 13.02 0.69 20.71
CA LEU A 311 11.95 1.36 21.45
C LEU A 311 12.49 2.32 22.53
N ARG A 312 13.56 1.94 23.25
CA ARG A 312 14.24 2.83 24.21
C ARG A 312 14.76 4.08 23.52
N GLY A 313 15.44 3.95 22.37
CA GLY A 313 15.91 5.07 21.58
C GLY A 313 14.77 5.98 21.13
N LEU A 314 13.67 5.40 20.65
CA LEU A 314 12.47 6.15 20.29
C LEU A 314 11.85 6.89 21.48
N LEU A 315 11.80 6.30 22.67
CA LEU A 315 11.25 6.96 23.86
C LEU A 315 12.22 7.97 24.52
N ARG A 316 13.54 7.78 24.37
CA ARG A 316 14.56 8.75 24.83
C ARG A 316 14.58 10.03 24.00
N GLY A 317 14.21 9.96 22.72
CA GLY A 317 14.14 11.13 21.84
C GLY A 317 13.14 12.22 22.27
N THR A 318 12.25 11.94 23.23
CA THR A 318 11.34 12.92 23.86
C THR A 318 11.83 13.42 25.22
N ALA A 319 12.89 12.83 25.77
CA ALA A 319 13.43 13.17 27.08
C ALA A 319 14.34 14.41 27.02
N VAL A 320 13.96 15.45 26.28
CA VAL A 320 14.45 16.84 26.40
C VAL A 320 13.31 17.73 25.88
N PRO A 321 12.77 18.69 26.67
CA PRO A 321 13.53 19.73 27.37
C PRO A 321 13.28 19.85 28.87
N SER A 322 14.27 20.50 29.49
CA SER A 322 14.31 21.16 30.80
C SER A 322 12.97 21.59 31.39
#